data_AF-A0A529TPZ9-F1
#
_entry.id   AF-A0A529TPZ9-F1
#
_cell.length_a   1.000
_cell.length_b   1.000
_cell.length_c   1.000
_cell.angle_alpha   90.00
_cell.angle_beta   90.00
_cell.angle_gamma   90.00
#
_symmetry.space_group_name_H-M   'P 1'
#
loop_
_entity.id
_entity.type
_entity.pdbx_description
1 polymer ?
#
loop_
_entity_poly.entity_id
_entity_poly.type
_entity_poly.pdbx_seq_one_letter_code
_entity_poly.pdbx_strand_id
1 'polypeptide(L)'
;MSTASQTTPRIAPGRAGVKKELPDHFKDYRHVWVFLELERGNVHPVSFELLGEGRKLADKLEVQLAGVVLGPPGEMVEDAVAEAFAYGADLV
;
A
#
# COMPACT_ATOMS: atom_id res chain seq x y z
N MET A 1 -51.26 -40.68 17.45
CA MET A 1 -49.98 -40.38 18.11
C MET A 1 -48.90 -40.34 17.03
N SER A 2 -48.67 -39.19 16.41
CA SER A 2 -47.65 -39.02 15.37
C SER A 2 -46.75 -37.86 15.80
N THR A 3 -45.52 -38.15 16.20
CA THR A 3 -44.53 -37.15 16.58
C THR A 3 -43.55 -37.00 15.42
N ALA A 4 -43.72 -35.94 14.63
CA ALA A 4 -42.73 -35.50 13.66
C ALA A 4 -41.57 -34.84 14.40
N SER A 5 -40.35 -35.38 14.23
CA SER A 5 -39.12 -34.75 14.73
C SER A 5 -38.76 -33.58 13.81
N GLN A 6 -38.93 -32.35 14.30
CA GLN A 6 -38.43 -31.16 13.61
C GLN A 6 -36.92 -31.06 13.83
N THR A 7 -36.14 -31.23 12.76
CA THR A 7 -34.70 -30.93 12.75
C THR A 7 -34.54 -29.45 12.36
N THR A 8 -34.21 -28.60 13.33
CA THR A 8 -33.84 -27.21 13.06
C THR A 8 -32.50 -27.19 12.31
N PRO A 9 -32.36 -26.49 11.16
CA PRO A 9 -31.07 -26.34 10.52
C PRO A 9 -30.12 -25.53 11.42
N ARG A 10 -28.94 -26.08 11.73
CA ARG A 10 -27.87 -25.33 12.38
C ARG A 10 -27.43 -24.21 11.44
N ILE A 11 -27.64 -22.96 11.87
CA ILE A 11 -27.06 -21.80 11.22
C ILE A 11 -25.53 -21.94 11.35
N ALA A 12 -24.85 -22.08 10.22
CA ALA A 12 -23.39 -22.10 10.19
C ALA A 12 -22.86 -20.76 10.74
N PRO A 13 -21.85 -20.77 11.63
CA PRO A 13 -21.29 -19.54 12.17
C PRO A 13 -20.78 -18.67 11.01
N GLY A 14 -21.26 -17.43 10.95
CA GLY A 14 -20.86 -16.45 9.95
C GLY A 14 -19.34 -16.24 9.95
N ARG A 15 -18.77 -15.99 8.76
CA ARG A 15 -17.34 -15.74 8.53
C ARG A 15 -16.75 -14.54 9.30
N ALA A 16 -17.56 -13.84 10.10
CA ALA A 16 -17.19 -12.66 10.87
C ALA A 16 -16.28 -12.95 12.09
N GLY A 17 -16.03 -14.22 12.44
CA GLY A 17 -15.31 -14.61 13.65
C GLY A 17 -13.89 -15.16 13.46
N VAL A 18 -13.41 -15.35 12.23
CA VAL A 18 -12.03 -15.82 12.04
C VAL A 18 -11.11 -14.61 12.12
N LYS A 19 -10.48 -14.41 13.28
CA LYS A 19 -9.26 -13.59 13.37
C LYS A 19 -8.21 -14.27 12.51
N LYS A 20 -8.16 -13.89 11.23
CA LYS A 20 -7.14 -14.36 10.31
C LYS A 20 -5.89 -13.57 10.65
N GLU A 21 -5.10 -14.10 11.58
CA GLU A 21 -3.76 -13.58 11.82
C GLU A 21 -2.98 -13.66 10.50
N LEU A 22 -2.25 -12.59 10.18
CA LEU A 22 -1.37 -12.59 9.01
C LEU A 22 -0.31 -13.69 9.22
N PRO A 23 -0.09 -14.56 8.21
CA PRO A 23 1.05 -15.46 8.19
C PRO A 23 2.35 -14.71 8.52
N ASP A 24 3.25 -15.35 9.29
CA ASP A 24 4.45 -14.68 9.82
C ASP A 24 5.29 -14.01 8.73
N HIS A 25 5.41 -14.62 7.56
CA HIS A 25 6.19 -14.10 6.43
C HIS A 25 5.65 -12.79 5.82
N PHE A 26 4.45 -12.36 6.17
CA PHE A 26 3.90 -11.07 5.73
C PHE A 26 4.01 -9.97 6.78
N LYS A 27 4.40 -10.29 8.02
CA LYS A 27 4.50 -9.30 9.11
C LYS A 27 5.60 -8.26 8.86
N ASP A 28 6.57 -8.59 8.01
CA ASP A 28 7.68 -7.72 7.63
C ASP A 28 7.32 -6.75 6.49
N TYR A 29 6.12 -6.82 5.93
CA TYR A 29 5.70 -5.92 4.85
C TYR A 29 5.24 -4.60 5.45
N ARG A 30 5.90 -3.51 5.04
CA ARG A 30 5.74 -2.18 5.61
C ARG A 30 6.12 -1.12 4.59
N HIS A 31 5.98 0.14 5.00
CA HIS A 31 6.19 1.36 4.22
C HIS A 31 4.99 1.77 3.35
N VAL A 32 4.97 3.04 3.00
CA VAL A 32 4.04 3.63 2.02
C VAL A 32 4.82 3.84 0.73
N TRP A 33 4.30 3.36 -0.40
CA TRP A 33 4.98 3.42 -1.70
C TRP A 33 4.17 4.29 -2.65
N VAL A 34 4.84 5.24 -3.31
CA VAL A 34 4.27 6.14 -4.32
C VAL A 34 5.03 5.92 -5.61
N PHE A 35 4.31 5.56 -6.68
CA PHE A 35 4.88 5.49 -8.01
C PHE A 35 4.99 6.88 -8.64
N LEU A 36 6.17 7.22 -9.13
CA LEU A 36 6.42 8.46 -9.85
C LEU A 36 6.21 8.21 -11.34
N GLU A 37 5.12 8.77 -11.87
CA GLU A 37 4.80 8.69 -13.27
C GLU A 37 5.74 9.62 -14.05
N LEU A 38 6.45 9.07 -15.04
CA LEU A 38 7.30 9.84 -15.93
C LEU A 38 6.62 10.03 -17.28
N GLU A 39 6.41 11.27 -17.68
CA GLU A 39 5.95 11.64 -19.02
C GLU A 39 7.01 12.49 -19.73
N ARG A 40 7.51 11.99 -20.87
CA ARG A 40 8.46 12.71 -21.75
C ARG A 40 9.69 13.29 -21.03
N GLY A 41 10.22 12.60 -20.03
CA GLY A 41 11.38 13.09 -19.30
C GLY A 41 11.10 13.70 -17.94
N ASN A 42 9.84 13.94 -17.58
CA ASN A 42 9.49 14.73 -16.40
C ASN A 42 8.54 13.94 -15.49
N VAL A 43 8.67 14.15 -14.19
CA VAL A 43 7.72 13.62 -13.21
C VAL A 43 6.38 14.34 -13.37
N HIS A 44 5.30 13.57 -13.51
CA HIS A 44 3.97 14.14 -13.59
C HIS A 44 3.59 14.78 -12.23
N PRO A 45 3.02 16.01 -12.20
CA PRO A 45 2.81 16.75 -10.95
C PRO A 45 2.00 16.00 -9.88
N VAL A 46 1.08 15.13 -10.30
CA VAL A 46 0.27 14.29 -9.38
C VAL A 46 1.14 13.41 -8.48
N SER A 47 2.32 13.00 -8.94
CA SER A 47 3.24 12.19 -8.13
C SER A 47 3.76 12.97 -6.92
N PHE A 48 3.98 14.28 -7.04
CA PHE A 48 4.37 15.13 -5.91
C PHE A 48 3.24 15.33 -4.92
N GLU A 49 2.00 15.49 -5.39
CA GLU A 49 0.81 15.56 -4.52
C GLU A 49 0.65 14.26 -3.72
N LEU A 50 0.86 13.11 -4.38
CA LEU A 50 0.82 11.80 -3.74
C LEU A 50 1.98 11.57 -2.77
N LEU A 51 3.18 12.07 -3.03
CA LEU A 51 4.27 12.06 -2.05
C LEU A 51 3.90 12.89 -0.81
N GLY A 52 3.28 14.06 -0.99
CA GLY A 52 2.80 14.90 0.10
C GLY A 52 1.75 14.21 0.99
N GLU A 53 0.73 13.60 0.40
CA GLU A 53 -0.26 12.82 1.18
C GLU A 53 0.32 11.51 1.73
N GLY A 54 1.21 10.87 0.96
CA GLY A 54 1.95 9.68 1.36
C GLY A 54 2.81 9.92 2.61
N ARG A 55 3.43 11.09 2.73
CA ARG A 55 4.22 11.48 3.91
C ARG A 55 3.35 11.53 5.16
N LYS A 56 2.17 12.16 5.06
CA LYS A 56 1.20 12.21 6.17
C LYS A 56 0.74 10.82 6.59
N LEU A 57 0.58 9.89 5.65
CA LEU A 57 0.22 8.50 5.94
C LEU A 57 1.37 7.73 6.58
N ALA A 58 2.58 7.86 6.05
CA ALA A 58 3.78 7.21 6.54
C ALA A 58 4.10 7.64 7.98
N ASP A 59 3.95 8.94 8.30
CA ASP A 59 4.11 9.47 9.66
C ASP A 59 3.10 8.87 10.64
N LYS A 60 1.83 8.76 10.24
CA LYS A 60 0.77 8.15 11.08
C LYS A 60 1.00 6.67 11.34
N LEU A 61 1.64 5.97 10.41
CA LEU A 61 1.96 4.56 10.50
C LEU A 61 3.35 4.29 11.10
N GLU A 62 4.13 5.34 11.39
CA GLU A 62 5.52 5.26 11.87
C GLU A 62 6.41 4.40 10.96
N VAL A 63 6.25 4.55 9.64
CA VAL A 63 7.03 3.86 8.61
C VAL A 63 7.64 4.86 7.63
N GLN A 64 8.59 4.39 6.82
CA GLN A 64 9.16 5.19 5.74
C GLN A 64 8.21 5.36 4.54
N LEU A 65 8.38 6.45 3.81
CA LEU A 65 7.79 6.71 2.49
C LEU A 65 8.79 6.38 1.39
N ALA A 66 8.37 5.60 0.41
CA ALA A 66 9.14 5.23 -0.77
C ALA A 66 8.61 5.88 -2.04
N GLY A 67 9.48 6.54 -2.79
CA GLY A 67 9.25 6.85 -4.20
C GLY A 67 9.63 5.64 -5.06
N VAL A 68 8.90 5.36 -6.13
CA VAL A 68 9.27 4.31 -7.08
C VAL A 68 9.39 4.94 -8.46
N VAL A 69 10.60 4.97 -9.00
CA VAL A 69 10.90 5.53 -10.32
C VAL A 69 11.25 4.39 -11.27
N LEU A 70 10.63 4.38 -12.46
CA LEU A 70 10.87 3.38 -13.49
C LEU A 70 11.27 4.06 -14.80
N GLY A 71 12.40 3.67 -15.37
CA GLY A 71 12.87 4.19 -16.66
C GLY A 71 14.21 3.59 -17.08
N PRO A 72 14.66 3.85 -18.32
CA PRO A 72 16.02 3.51 -18.73
C PRO A 72 17.05 4.28 -17.89
N PRO A 73 18.27 3.74 -17.68
CA PRO A 73 19.35 4.49 -17.05
C PRO A 73 19.64 5.79 -17.80
N GLY A 74 19.85 6.88 -17.06
CA GLY A 74 20.20 8.20 -17.59
C GLY A 74 19.66 9.35 -16.75
N GLU A 75 20.03 10.57 -17.15
CA GLU A 75 19.74 11.82 -16.42
C GLU A 75 18.26 11.96 -16.04
N MET A 76 17.34 11.60 -16.93
CA MET A 76 15.89 11.64 -16.65
C MET A 76 15.48 10.91 -15.36
N VAL A 77 16.01 9.70 -15.14
CA VAL A 77 15.68 8.91 -13.94
C VAL A 77 16.42 9.46 -12.73
N GLU A 78 17.65 9.92 -12.90
CA GLU A 78 18.45 10.53 -11.82
C GLU A 78 17.79 11.82 -11.30
N ASP A 79 17.28 12.66 -12.20
CA ASP A 79 16.53 13.88 -11.86
C ASP A 79 15.23 13.53 -11.12
N ALA A 80 14.46 12.56 -11.61
CA ALA A 80 13.24 12.11 -10.95
C ALA A 80 13.49 11.53 -9.54
N VAL A 81 14.62 10.83 -9.35
CA VAL A 81 15.07 10.35 -8.04
C VAL A 81 15.38 11.53 -7.12
N ALA A 82 16.11 12.53 -7.60
CA ALA A 82 16.44 13.72 -6.83
C ALA A 82 15.18 14.50 -6.42
N GLU A 83 14.22 14.66 -7.33
CA GLU A 83 12.92 15.28 -7.05
C GLU A 83 12.13 14.47 -6.01
N ALA A 84 12.08 13.14 -6.12
CA ALA A 84 11.37 12.30 -5.14
C ALA A 84 11.83 12.55 -3.70
N PHE A 85 13.15 12.63 -3.48
CA PHE A 85 13.72 12.99 -2.18
C PHE A 85 13.38 14.42 -1.76
N ALA A 86 13.46 15.39 -2.68
CA ALA A 86 13.11 16.79 -2.40
C ALA A 86 11.64 16.96 -1.98
N TYR A 87 10.75 16.09 -2.45
CA TYR A 87 9.32 16.06 -2.12
C TYR A 87 8.95 15.10 -0.98
N GLY A 88 9.94 14.57 -0.25
CA GLY A 88 9.72 13.94 1.07
C GLY A 88 9.77 12.41 1.12
N ALA A 89 10.19 11.74 0.04
CA ALA A 89 10.52 10.32 0.09
C ALA A 89 11.76 10.07 0.99
N ASP A 90 11.75 8.97 1.74
CA ASP A 90 12.89 8.51 2.55
C ASP A 90 13.76 7.48 1.78
N LEU A 91 13.15 6.78 0.83
CA LEU A 91 13.80 5.81 -0.06
C LEU A 91 13.26 5.97 -1.49
N VAL A 92 14.08 5.63 -2.49
CA VAL A 92 13.72 5.64 -3.92
C VAL A 92 14.35 4.44 -4.62
#